data_AF-A0A529CNI5-F1
#
_entry.id   AF-A0A529CNI5-F1
#
_cell.length_a   1.000
_cell.length_b   1.000
_cell.length_c   1.000
_cell.angle_alpha   90.00
_cell.angle_beta   90.00
_cell.angle_gamma   90.00
#
_symmetry.space_group_name_H-M   'P 1'
#
loop_
_entity.id
_entity.type
_entity.pdbx_description
1 polymer ?
#
loop_
_entity_poly.entity_id
_entity_poly.type
_entity_poly.pdbx_seq_one_letter_code
_entity_poly.pdbx_strand_id
1 'polypeptide(L)' 'MKISRVGPDEIFHRYLTPKWAFLPTSGAGAASDGGRFNRPGVEALYLSRAPQTALEE' A
#
# COMPACT_ATOMS: atom_id res chain seq x y z
N MET A 1 -8.10 -14.31 -9.22
CA MET A 1 -7.82 -12.92 -8.79
C MET A 1 -8.31 -11.99 -9.89
N LYS A 2 -9.29 -11.12 -9.61
CA LYS A 2 -9.77 -10.14 -10.59
C LYS A 2 -8.92 -8.89 -10.45
N ILE A 3 -8.16 -8.57 -11.50
CA ILE A 3 -7.39 -7.32 -11.56
C ILE A 3 -8.33 -6.26 -12.14
N SER A 4 -8.41 -5.13 -11.46
CA SER A 4 -9.19 -3.97 -11.88
C SER A 4 -8.28 -2.76 -11.95
N ARG A 5 -8.54 -1.86 -12.90
CA ARG A 5 -7.89 -0.56 -12.94
C ARG A 5 -8.69 0.41 -12.07
N VAL A 6 -7.96 1.21 -11.30
CA VAL A 6 -8.51 2.33 -10.53
C VAL A 6 -8.20 3.62 -11.28
N GLY A 7 -9.17 4.55 -11.29
CA GLY A 7 -9.01 5.86 -11.91
C GLY A 7 -8.11 6.78 -11.08
N PRO A 8 -7.62 7.90 -11.66
CA PRO A 8 -6.70 8.81 -10.99
C PRO A 8 -7.34 9.58 -9.83
N ASP A 9 -8.66 9.72 -9.82
CA ASP A 9 -9.40 10.56 -8.87
C ASP A 9 -9.89 9.80 -7.63
N GLU A 10 -9.61 8.48 -7.53
CA GLU A 10 -10.00 7.73 -6.34
C GLU A 10 -9.08 8.05 -5.15
N ILE A 11 -9.71 8.37 -4.01
CA ILE A 11 -9.01 8.66 -2.77
C ILE A 11 -8.81 7.35 -1.99
N PHE A 12 -7.55 7.14 -1.59
CA PHE A 12 -7.15 6.02 -0.77
C PHE A 12 -6.39 6.48 0.47
N HIS A 13 -6.41 5.62 1.49
CA HIS A 13 -5.74 5.82 2.77
C HIS A 13 -4.71 4.70 2.97
N ARG A 14 -3.56 5.07 3.51
CA ARG A 14 -2.55 4.12 4.00
C ARG A 14 -1.99 4.64 5.31
N TYR A 15 -1.80 3.74 6.28
CA TYR A 15 -1.05 4.05 7.49
C TYR A 15 0.40 3.59 7.31
N LEU A 16 1.32 4.44 7.73
CA LEU A 16 2.76 4.22 7.57
C LEU A 16 3.42 4.20 8.94
N THR A 17 4.28 3.21 9.17
CA THR A 17 5.27 3.30 10.24
C THR A 17 6.14 4.55 9.99
N PRO A 18 6.50 5.35 11.01
CA PRO A 18 7.24 6.60 10.83
C PRO A 18 8.51 6.48 9.98
N LYS A 19 9.21 5.33 10.04
CA LYS A 19 10.39 5.01 9.22
C LYS A 19 10.14 5.17 7.71
N TRP A 20 8.92 4.93 7.23
CA TRP A 20 8.56 4.94 5.81
C TRP A 20 7.77 6.19 5.39
N ALA A 21 7.37 7.04 6.34
CA ALA A 21 6.49 8.18 6.09
C ALA A 21 7.12 9.30 5.24
N PHE A 22 8.46 9.36 5.17
CA PHE A 22 9.18 10.39 4.41
C PHE A 22 9.04 10.25 2.88
N LEU A 23 8.61 9.08 2.39
CA LEU A 23 8.37 8.83 0.96
C LEU A 23 7.06 8.04 0.78
N PRO A 24 5.89 8.70 0.93
CA PRO A 24 4.60 8.05 1.16
C PRO A 24 4.02 7.31 -0.06
N THR A 25 4.65 7.42 -1.22
CA THR A 25 4.28 6.67 -2.44
C THR A 25 5.27 5.57 -2.80
N SER A 26 6.31 5.36 -2.00
CA SER A 26 7.23 4.23 -2.19
C SER A 26 6.60 2.92 -1.74
N GLY A 27 6.91 1.85 -2.47
CA GLY A 27 6.62 0.46 -2.12
C GLY A 27 7.82 -0.30 -1.55
N ALA A 28 8.95 0.37 -1.24
CA ALA A 28 10.21 -0.26 -0.85
C ALA A 28 10.08 -1.13 0.42
N GLY A 29 9.26 -0.69 1.40
CA GLY A 29 8.98 -1.48 2.59
C GLY A 29 8.29 -2.81 2.26
N ALA A 30 7.28 -2.77 1.38
CA ALA A 30 6.60 -3.99 0.92
C ALA A 30 7.53 -4.88 0.09
N ALA A 31 8.46 -4.30 -0.70
CA ALA A 31 9.43 -5.05 -1.46
C ALA A 31 10.49 -5.74 -0.59
N SER A 32 10.84 -5.20 0.58
CA SER A 32 11.84 -5.80 1.48
C SER A 32 11.45 -7.23 1.84
N ASP A 33 10.22 -7.40 2.33
CA ASP A 33 9.78 -8.64 2.97
C ASP A 33 8.71 -9.39 2.15
N GLY A 34 8.11 -8.72 1.16
CA GLY A 34 6.90 -9.17 0.50
C GLY A 34 5.64 -8.93 1.34
N GLY A 35 4.50 -9.42 0.88
CA GLY A 35 3.24 -9.34 1.59
C GLY A 35 2.21 -10.27 0.97
N ARG A 36 0.95 -10.14 1.41
CA ARG A 36 -0.15 -11.00 0.93
C ARG A 36 -0.30 -10.97 -0.60
N PHE A 37 0.01 -9.84 -1.22
CA PHE A 37 -0.20 -9.62 -2.66
C PHE A 37 1.06 -9.19 -3.43
N ASN A 38 2.25 -9.24 -2.82
CA ASN A 38 3.50 -8.95 -3.50
C ASN A 38 4.62 -9.88 -3.00
N ARG A 39 5.54 -10.25 -3.90
CA ARG A 39 6.73 -11.04 -3.56
C ARG A 39 7.85 -10.11 -3.04
N PRO A 40 8.81 -10.63 -2.27
CA PRO A 40 10.06 -9.91 -2.01
C PRO A 40 10.70 -9.44 -3.32
N GLY A 41 11.26 -8.22 -3.32
CA GLY A 41 11.79 -7.51 -4.48
C GLY A 41 10.74 -6.80 -5.35
N VAL A 42 9.44 -6.97 -5.08
CA VAL A 42 8.35 -6.32 -5.85
C VAL A 42 7.70 -5.24 -5.00
N GLU A 43 7.84 -3.99 -5.43
CA GLU A 43 7.17 -2.85 -4.79
C GLU A 43 5.65 -2.93 -4.93
N ALA A 44 4.94 -2.62 -3.86
CA ALA A 44 3.49 -2.54 -3.84
C ALA A 44 3.01 -1.50 -2.83
N LEU A 45 1.86 -0.90 -3.11
CA LEU A 45 1.14 -0.02 -2.19
C LEU A 45 -0.11 -0.74 -1.67
N TYR A 46 -0.18 -0.88 -0.35
CA TYR A 46 -1.39 -1.37 0.34
C TYR A 46 -2.23 -0.15 0.71
N LEU A 47 -3.45 -0.12 0.19
CA LEU A 47 -4.33 1.04 0.20
C LEU A 47 -5.75 0.60 0.58
N SER A 48 -6.44 1.43 1.36
CA SER A 48 -7.84 1.20 1.75
C SER A 48 -8.72 2.40 1.38
N ARG A 49 -9.97 2.15 1.01
CA ARG A 49 -10.94 3.22 0.70
C ARG A 49 -11.40 3.99 1.93
N ALA A 50 -11.41 3.34 3.09
CA ALA A 50 -11.75 3.96 4.37
C ALA A 50 -10.50 4.10 5.25
N PRO A 51 -10.34 5.22 6.00
CA PRO A 51 -9.22 5.41 6.89
C PRO A 51 -9.19 4.40 8.03
N GLN A 52 -10.37 4.03 8.56
CA GLN A 52 -10.47 3.02 9.63
C GLN A 52 -9.90 1.66 9.19
N THR A 53 -10.23 1.21 7.98
CA THR A 53 -9.66 -0.02 7.42
C THR A 53 -8.15 0.08 7.24
N ALA A 54 -7.62 1.24 6.84
CA ALA A 54 -6.17 1.42 6.73
C ALA A 54 -5.44 1.33 8.09
N LEU A 55 -6.13 1.63 9.20
CA LEU A 55 -5.59 1.55 10.56
C LEU A 55 -5.65 0.12 11.14
N GLU A 56 -6.57 -0.70 10.66
CA GLU A 56 -6.84 -2.06 11.17
C GLU A 56 -6.03 -3.18 10.49
N GLU A 57 -5.43 -2.90 9.32
CA GLU A 57 -4.52 -3.81 8.61
C GLU A 57 -3.10 -3.83 9.22
#